data_AF-A0A7V9ZRD3-F1
#
_entry.id   AF-A0A7V9ZRD3-F1
#
_cell.length_a   1.000
_cell.length_b   1.000
_cell.length_c   1.000
_cell.angle_alpha   90.00
_cell.angle_beta   90.00
_cell.angle_gamma   90.00
#
_symmetry.space_group_name_H-M   'P 1'
#
loop_
_entity.id
_entity.type
_entity.pdbx_description
1 polymer ?
#
loop_
_entity_poly.entity_id
_entity_poly.type
_entity_poly.pdbx_seq_one_letter_code
_entity_poly.pdbx_strand_id
1 'polypeptide(L)'
;MFRRADGRQSAIRLTHSLQANAPKNRAMLILNRYGSSYYLAQVWTSGSVKGRGMLKSKAERAAERELAKNPSGSELAKNAETVTIFAELQ
;
A
#
# COMPACT_ATOMS: atom_id res chain seq x y z
N MET A 1 -7.26 12.13 -7.69
CA MET A 1 -7.44 11.61 -9.07
C MET A 1 -6.05 11.43 -9.65
N PHE A 2 -5.71 10.24 -10.11
CA PHE A 2 -4.50 9.98 -10.87
C PHE A 2 -4.83 10.10 -12.35
N ARG A 3 -4.04 10.84 -13.12
CA ARG A 3 -4.23 10.98 -14.56
C ARG A 3 -2.91 10.61 -15.24
N ARG A 4 -2.98 9.79 -16.30
CA ARG A 4 -1.82 9.55 -17.16
C ARG A 4 -1.36 10.86 -17.78
N ALA A 5 -0.06 10.98 -18.06
CA ALA A 5 0.50 12.17 -18.71
C ALA A 5 -0.15 12.46 -20.08
N ASP A 6 -0.57 11.41 -20.80
CA ASP A 6 -1.28 11.52 -22.09
C ASP A 6 -2.75 11.96 -21.97
N GLY A 7 -3.28 12.11 -20.74
CA GLY A 7 -4.67 12.50 -20.47
C GLY A 7 -5.73 11.44 -20.81
N ARG A 8 -5.36 10.31 -21.44
CA ARG A 8 -6.30 9.31 -21.97
C ARG A 8 -6.91 8.42 -20.90
N GLN A 9 -6.25 8.32 -19.75
CA GLN A 9 -6.72 7.50 -18.64
C GLN A 9 -6.63 8.27 -17.34
N SER A 10 -7.70 8.18 -16.56
CA SER A 10 -7.71 8.66 -15.19
C SER A 10 -8.29 7.62 -14.25
N ALA A 11 -7.70 7.51 -13.07
CA ALA A 11 -8.15 6.65 -12.00
C ALA A 11 -8.51 7.51 -10.77
N ILE A 12 -9.74 7.39 -10.30
CA ILE A 12 -10.12 7.84 -8.97
C ILE A 12 -9.95 6.66 -8.03
N ARG A 13 -9.32 6.91 -6.88
CA ARG A 13 -9.16 5.93 -5.80
C ARG A 13 -9.73 6.53 -4.54
N LEU A 14 -10.66 5.80 -3.94
CA LEU A 14 -11.18 6.13 -2.63
C LEU A 14 -10.11 5.81 -1.60
N THR A 15 -9.89 6.77 -0.70
CA THR A 15 -8.95 6.64 0.42
C THR A 15 -9.66 7.08 1.68
N HIS A 16 -9.31 6.47 2.81
CA HIS A 16 -9.78 6.91 4.12
C HIS A 16 -8.65 7.62 4.88
N SER A 17 -9.02 8.48 5.82
CA SER A 17 -8.06 9.13 6.72
C SER A 17 -7.54 8.13 7.74
N LEU A 18 -6.23 8.14 7.95
CA LEU A 18 -5.57 7.43 9.05
C LEU A 18 -4.98 8.44 10.03
N GLN A 19 -4.92 8.07 11.30
CA GLN A 19 -4.29 8.88 12.33
C GLN A 19 -3.29 8.03 13.10
N ALA A 20 -2.06 8.53 13.21
CA ALA A 20 -1.01 7.93 14.02
C ALA A 20 -1.03 8.50 15.44
N ASN A 21 -0.57 7.69 16.39
CA ASN A 21 -0.43 8.11 17.79
C ASN A 21 0.63 9.20 17.98
N ALA A 22 1.64 9.24 17.09
CA ALA A 22 2.70 10.23 17.09
C ALA A 22 3.00 10.70 15.66
N PRO A 23 3.49 11.94 15.46
CA PRO A 23 3.90 12.43 14.15
C PRO A 23 4.94 11.50 13.52
N LYS A 24 4.83 11.28 12.21
CA LYS A 24 5.83 10.51 11.48
C LYS A 24 6.99 11.43 11.09
N ASN A 25 8.19 11.16 11.60
CA ASN A 25 9.39 11.98 11.33
C ASN A 25 9.87 11.93 9.87
N ARG A 26 9.40 10.95 9.09
CA ARG A 26 9.74 10.77 7.67
C ARG A 26 8.47 10.50 6.88
N ALA A 27 8.46 10.96 5.63
CA ALA A 27 7.46 10.51 4.69
C ALA A 27 7.71 9.03 4.38
N MET A 28 6.65 8.22 4.40
CA MET A 28 6.75 6.77 4.20
C MET A 28 5.55 6.23 3.43
N LEU A 29 5.83 5.20 2.64
CA LEU A 29 4.85 4.42 1.92
C LEU A 29 4.82 3.02 2.53
N ILE A 30 3.64 2.56 2.90
CA ILE A 30 3.43 1.19 3.37
C ILE A 30 2.76 0.42 2.25
N LEU A 31 3.38 -0.69 1.86
CA LEU A 31 2.93 -1.58 0.79
C LEU A 31 2.64 -2.97 1.35
N ASN A 32 1.63 -3.62 0.78
CA ASN A 32 1.36 -5.03 0.97
C ASN A 32 1.98 -5.80 -0.20
N ARG A 33 2.88 -6.73 0.10
CA ARG A 33 3.53 -7.61 -0.87
C ARG A 33 2.86 -8.97 -0.88
N TYR A 34 2.47 -9.40 -2.07
CA TYR A 34 1.91 -10.72 -2.36
C TYR A 34 2.80 -11.38 -3.42
N GLY A 35 3.75 -12.21 -2.98
CA GLY A 35 4.76 -12.78 -3.88
C GLY A 35 5.64 -11.70 -4.51
N SER A 36 5.58 -11.53 -5.85
CA SER A 36 6.34 -10.50 -6.58
C SER A 36 5.58 -9.17 -6.75
N SER A 37 4.31 -9.12 -6.36
CA SER A 37 3.45 -7.95 -6.55
C SER A 37 3.36 -7.09 -5.29
N TYR A 38 3.43 -5.78 -5.45
CA TYR A 38 3.35 -4.80 -4.36
C TYR A 38 2.15 -3.88 -4.57
N TYR A 39 1.36 -3.67 -3.52
CA TYR A 39 0.18 -2.81 -3.55
C TYR A 39 0.28 -1.75 -2.47
N LEU A 40 0.01 -0.50 -2.81
CA LEU A 40 0.06 0.61 -1.87
C LEU A 40 -1.09 0.53 -0.87
N ALA A 41 -0.77 0.40 0.41
CA ALA A 41 -1.74 0.31 1.49
C ALA A 41 -1.90 1.65 2.22
N GLN A 42 -0.80 2.33 2.54
CA GLN A 42 -0.83 3.59 3.27
C GLN A 42 0.23 4.58 2.79
N VAL A 43 -0.11 5.86 2.91
CA VAL A 43 0.79 6.98 2.64
C VAL A 43 0.85 7.89 3.86
N TRP A 44 2.06 8.19 4.30
CA TRP A 44 2.33 9.08 5.43
C TRP A 44 3.24 10.22 4.98
N THR A 45 2.93 11.42 5.48
CA THR A 45 3.70 12.63 5.22
C THR A 45 4.58 12.94 6.42
N SER A 46 5.77 13.49 6.17
CA SER A 46 6.70 13.88 7.24
C SER A 46 6.09 14.99 8.11
N GLY A 47 6.31 14.92 9.42
CA GLY A 47 5.81 15.88 10.41
C GLY A 47 4.30 15.79 10.68
N SER A 48 3.58 14.89 10.01
CA SER A 48 2.12 14.76 10.14
C SER A 48 1.73 13.52 10.94
N VAL A 49 0.69 13.68 11.76
CA VAL A 49 -0.04 12.55 12.37
C VAL A 49 -1.11 11.99 11.44
N LYS A 50 -1.41 12.68 10.34
CA LYS A 50 -2.45 12.29 9.38
C LYS A 50 -1.82 11.51 8.23
N GLY A 51 -2.34 10.31 8.02
CA GLY A 51 -2.04 9.45 6.89
C GLY A 51 -3.25 9.26 5.98
N ARG A 52 -3.03 8.60 4.86
CA ARG A 52 -4.08 8.15 3.95
C ARG A 52 -3.99 6.65 3.76
N GLY A 53 -5.07 5.94 4.05
CA GLY A 53 -5.22 4.52 3.78
C GLY A 53 -5.93 4.29 2.46
N MET A 54 -5.45 3.32 1.69
CA MET A 54 -6.06 2.85 0.45
C MET A 54 -6.92 1.63 0.75
N LEU A 55 -8.06 1.51 0.07
CA LEU A 55 -8.83 0.27 0.07
C LEU A 55 -8.16 -0.74 -0.85
N LYS A 56 -8.19 -2.03 -0.45
CA LYS A 56 -7.67 -3.10 -1.29
C LYS A 56 -8.28 -3.04 -2.69
N SER A 57 -7.44 -3.13 -3.71
CA SER A 57 -7.92 -3.16 -5.09
C SER A 57 -8.52 -4.53 -5.45
N LYS A 58 -9.22 -4.64 -6.60
CA LYS A 58 -9.66 -5.95 -7.10
C LYS A 58 -8.48 -6.87 -7.40
N ALA A 59 -7.39 -6.31 -7.96
CA ALA A 59 -6.17 -7.04 -8.26
C ALA A 59 -5.47 -7.52 -6.97
N GLU A 60 -5.42 -6.68 -5.94
CA GLU A 60 -4.83 -7.05 -4.64
C GLU A 60 -5.60 -8.20 -3.98
N ARG A 61 -6.94 -8.15 -3.98
CA ARG A 61 -7.75 -9.26 -3.47
C ARG A 61 -7.57 -10.55 -4.27
N ALA A 62 -7.34 -10.45 -5.58
CA ALA A 62 -7.05 -11.63 -6.40
C ALA A 62 -5.69 -12.22 -6.02
N ALA A 63 -4.65 -11.39 -5.88
CA ALA A 63 -3.33 -11.82 -5.43
C ALA A 63 -3.36 -12.47 -4.04
N GLU A 64 -4.13 -11.90 -3.10
CA GLU A 64 -4.36 -12.47 -1.77
C GLU A 64 -4.97 -13.87 -1.84
N ARG A 65 -5.98 -14.08 -2.71
CA ARG A 65 -6.61 -15.39 -2.90
C ARG A 65 -5.65 -16.41 -3.52
N GLU A 66 -4.86 -16.00 -4.50
CA GLU A 66 -3.88 -16.90 -5.13
C GLU A 66 -2.78 -17.30 -4.13
N LEU A 67 -2.35 -16.37 -3.27
CA LEU A 67 -1.39 -16.68 -2.20
C LEU A 67 -1.99 -17.68 -1.19
N ALA A 68 -3.25 -17.50 -0.79
CA ALA A 68 -3.93 -18.40 0.14
C ALA A 68 -4.16 -19.82 -0.41
N LYS A 69 -4.30 -19.97 -1.73
CA LYS A 69 -4.49 -21.28 -2.39
C LYS A 69 -3.22 -22.13 -2.48
N ASN A 70 -2.04 -21.55 -2.24
CA ASN A 70 -0.76 -22.24 -2.40
C ASN A 70 -0.11 -22.51 -1.02
N PRO A 71 -0.50 -23.59 -0.31
CA PRO A 71 -0.12 -23.84 1.08
C PRO A 71 1.34 -24.33 1.26
N SER A 72 2.13 -24.44 0.19
CA SER A 72 3.51 -24.94 0.23
C SER A 72 4.52 -23.95 0.85
N GLY A 73 4.09 -22.74 1.19
CA GLY A 73 4.88 -21.77 1.93
C GLY A 73 4.55 -21.75 3.43
N SER A 74 5.58 -21.49 4.25
CA SER A 74 5.50 -21.16 5.69
C SER A 74 4.28 -20.28 6.05
N GLU A 75 3.81 -20.33 7.29
CA GLU A 75 2.68 -19.50 7.78
C GLU A 75 2.87 -17.99 7.52
N LEU A 76 4.13 -17.53 7.43
CA LEU A 76 4.54 -16.19 7.00
C LEU A 76 4.22 -15.91 5.52
N ALA A 77 4.28 -16.91 4.65
CA ALA A 77 3.97 -16.82 3.22
C ALA A 77 2.46 -16.85 2.92
N LYS A 78 1.62 -17.16 3.91
CA LYS A 78 0.16 -17.12 3.76
C LYS A 78 -0.40 -15.70 3.87
N ASN A 79 0.35 -14.79 4.50
CA ASN A 79 -0.04 -13.42 4.72
C ASN A 79 0.72 -12.45 3.80
N ALA A 80 0.11 -11.29 3.55
CA ALA A 80 0.79 -10.22 2.85
C ALA A 80 1.95 -9.69 3.69
N GLU A 81 3.15 -9.63 3.11
CA GLU A 81 4.29 -9.02 3.78
C GLU A 81 4.13 -7.50 3.74
N THR A 82 4.33 -6.83 4.88
CA THR A 82 4.25 -5.36 4.95
C THR A 82 5.62 -4.77 4.68
N VAL A 83 5.74 -4.01 3.59
CA VAL A 83 6.97 -3.36 3.16
C VAL A 83 6.85 -1.86 3.38
N THR A 84 7.79 -1.28 4.12
CA THR A 84 7.83 0.16 4.37
C THR A 84 8.97 0.79 3.58
N ILE A 85 8.64 1.75 2.72
CA ILE A 85 9.62 2.57 1.98
C ILE A 85 9.63 3.96 2.61
N PHE A 86 10.80 4.42 3.01
CA PHE A 86 11.00 5.80 3.47
C PHE A 86 11.42 6.68 2.30
N ALA A 87 10.83 7.86 2.19
CA ALA A 87 11.32 8.86 1.25
C ALA A 87 12.48 9.62 1.89
N GLU A 88 13.61 9.68 1.18
CA GLU A 88 14.72 10.57 1.49
C GLU A 88 14.61 11.81 0.58
N LEU A 89 14.60 12.99 1.19
CA LEU A 89 14.76 14.25 0.48
C LEU A 89 16.25 14.40 0.18
N GLN A 90 16.61 14.38 -1.11
CA GLN A 90 17.96 14.70 -1.58
C GLN A 90 18.24 16.20 -1.48
#